data_AF-A0A928P603-F1
#
_entry.id   AF-A0A928P603-F1
#
_cell.length_a   1.000
_cell.length_b   1.000
_cell.length_c   1.000
_cell.angle_alpha   90.00
_cell.angle_beta   90.00
_cell.angle_gamma   90.00
#
_symmetry.space_group_name_H-M   'P 1'
#
loop_
_entity.id
_entity.type
_entity.pdbx_description
1 polymer ?
#
loop_
_entity_poly.entity_id
_entity_poly.type
_entity_poly.pdbx_seq_one_letter_code
_entity_poly.pdbx_strand_id
1 'polypeptide(L)'
;MNKETKKLLLELEEAEKLNEGQSQAEFDINELEELRRDKALRVNLEKELNILKEIFPDIDADTIPDTVFEESDNGKGLAALYALFYLKDMKQKEETAKKNEENSAAALPEITSEEEAYFTPEMVKAMSQKEIRKNYKAIMKSMEKWSK
;
A
#
# COMPACT_ATOMS: atom_id res chain seq x y z
N MET A 1 29.45 -59.50 39.43
CA MET A 1 28.29 -59.01 38.65
C MET A 1 27.33 -60.19 38.46
N ASN A 2 26.10 -60.11 38.95
CA ASN A 2 25.13 -61.21 38.93
C ASN A 2 24.56 -61.39 37.50
N LYS A 3 24.12 -62.60 37.12
CA LYS A 3 23.49 -62.86 35.81
C LYS A 3 22.26 -61.98 35.60
N GLU A 4 21.47 -61.75 36.63
CA GLU A 4 20.30 -60.85 36.59
C GLU A 4 20.70 -59.40 36.27
N THR A 5 21.78 -58.90 36.87
CA THR A 5 22.24 -57.52 36.60
C THR A 5 22.71 -57.34 35.15
N LYS A 6 23.27 -58.37 34.52
CA LYS A 6 23.65 -58.33 33.09
C LYS A 6 22.43 -58.36 32.18
N LYS A 7 21.41 -59.14 32.54
CA LYS A 7 20.16 -59.22 31.77
C LYS A 7 19.42 -57.88 31.78
N LEU A 8 19.31 -57.25 32.95
CA LEU A 8 18.69 -55.93 33.10
C LEU A 8 19.43 -54.82 32.32
N LEU A 9 20.77 -54.86 32.30
CA LEU A 9 21.57 -53.93 31.50
C LEU A 9 21.30 -54.09 30.00
N LEU A 10 21.15 -55.32 29.50
CA LEU A 10 20.86 -55.58 28.10
C LEU A 10 19.45 -55.09 27.71
N GLU A 11 18.46 -55.33 28.57
CA GLU A 11 17.08 -54.85 28.36
C GLU A 11 16.99 -53.31 28.38
N LEU A 12 17.79 -52.64 29.23
CA LEU A 12 17.88 -51.17 29.24
C LEU A 12 18.54 -50.62 27.95
N GLU A 13 19.60 -51.25 27.47
CA GLU A 13 20.29 -50.82 26.25
C GLU A 13 19.42 -51.01 24.99
N GLU A 14 18.62 -52.07 24.95
CA GLU A 14 17.62 -52.28 23.89
C GLU A 14 16.49 -51.24 23.95
N ALA A 15 16.03 -50.89 25.15
CA ALA A 15 14.99 -49.88 25.35
C ALA A 15 15.46 -48.46 24.95
N GLU A 16 16.71 -48.10 25.24
CA GLU A 16 17.30 -46.82 24.81
C GLU A 16 17.37 -46.71 23.29
N LYS A 17 17.87 -47.75 22.60
CA LYS A 17 17.93 -47.79 21.13
C LYS A 17 16.55 -47.70 20.49
N LEU A 18 15.54 -48.34 21.08
CA LEU A 18 14.15 -48.23 20.64
C LEU A 18 13.61 -46.80 20.78
N ASN A 19 13.90 -46.15 21.90
CA ASN A 19 13.46 -44.77 22.16
C ASN A 19 14.14 -43.74 21.24
N GLU A 20 15.44 -43.91 20.98
CA GLU A 20 16.19 -43.11 19.99
C GLU A 20 15.60 -43.28 18.57
N GLY A 21 15.30 -44.52 18.17
CA GLY A 21 14.66 -44.81 16.89
C GLY A 21 13.25 -44.21 16.76
N GLN A 22 12.48 -44.20 17.85
CA GLN A 22 11.17 -43.54 17.90
C GLN A 22 11.29 -42.01 17.80
N SER A 23 12.25 -41.40 18.50
CA SER A 23 12.48 -39.95 18.43
C SER A 23 12.90 -39.49 17.04
N GLN A 24 13.77 -40.26 16.35
CA GLN A 24 14.16 -39.95 14.98
C GLN A 24 12.98 -40.07 14.01
N ALA A 25 12.15 -41.10 14.15
CA ALA A 25 10.97 -41.28 13.31
C ALA A 25 9.92 -40.17 13.51
N GLU A 26 9.72 -39.68 14.75
CA GLU A 26 8.85 -38.53 15.02
C GLU A 26 9.38 -37.23 14.39
N PHE A 27 10.70 -37.02 14.42
CA PHE A 27 11.34 -35.89 13.75
C PHE A 27 11.11 -35.93 12.23
N ASP A 28 11.36 -37.09 11.60
CA ASP A 28 11.20 -37.28 10.16
C ASP A 28 9.73 -37.10 9.72
N ILE A 29 8.77 -37.51 10.56
CA ILE A 29 7.33 -37.30 10.31
C ILE A 29 6.96 -35.81 10.36
N ASN A 30 7.45 -35.08 11.37
CA ASN A 30 7.19 -33.65 11.48
C ASN A 30 7.74 -32.86 10.28
N GLU A 31 8.96 -33.16 9.84
CA GLU A 31 9.57 -32.51 8.66
C GLU A 31 8.76 -32.80 7.38
N LEU A 32 8.28 -34.05 7.22
CA LEU A 32 7.39 -34.42 6.11
C LEU A 32 6.04 -33.70 6.16
N GLU A 33 5.47 -33.47 7.34
CA GLU A 33 4.23 -32.71 7.50
C GLU A 33 4.42 -31.24 7.15
N GLU A 34 5.52 -30.61 7.56
CA GLU A 34 5.85 -29.23 7.18
C GLU A 34 6.00 -29.09 5.67
N LEU A 35 6.77 -29.98 5.03
CA LEU A 35 6.91 -30.01 3.57
C LEU A 35 5.57 -30.17 2.83
N ARG A 36 4.65 -30.96 3.40
CA ARG A 36 3.30 -31.12 2.84
C ARG A 36 2.47 -29.86 2.99
N ARG A 37 2.53 -29.19 4.13
CA ARG A 37 1.84 -27.91 4.35
C ARG A 37 2.34 -26.84 3.40
N ASP A 38 3.66 -26.70 3.25
CA ASP A 38 4.27 -25.74 2.32
C ASP A 38 3.87 -25.99 0.87
N LYS A 39 3.85 -27.26 0.44
CA LYS A 39 3.34 -27.61 -0.90
C LYS A 39 1.87 -27.26 -1.06
N ALA A 40 1.04 -27.57 -0.08
CA ALA A 40 -0.39 -27.26 -0.13
C ALA A 40 -0.65 -25.75 -0.21
N LEU A 41 0.12 -24.95 0.55
CA LEU A 41 0.05 -23.48 0.51
C LEU A 41 0.40 -22.94 -0.88
N ARG A 42 1.51 -23.43 -1.47
CA ARG A 42 1.91 -23.02 -2.84
C ARG A 42 0.85 -23.36 -3.88
N VAL A 43 0.30 -24.57 -3.83
CA VAL A 43 -0.75 -25.00 -4.77
C VAL A 43 -2.01 -24.16 -4.62
N ASN A 44 -2.40 -23.80 -3.38
CA ASN A 44 -3.54 -22.92 -3.17
C ASN A 44 -3.27 -21.51 -3.68
N LEU A 45 -2.09 -20.94 -3.41
CA LEU A 45 -1.72 -19.62 -3.92
C LEU A 45 -1.72 -19.58 -5.45
N GLU A 46 -1.18 -20.60 -6.12
CA GLU A 46 -1.21 -20.69 -7.58
C GLU A 46 -2.65 -20.74 -8.13
N LYS A 47 -3.55 -21.48 -7.48
CA LYS A 47 -4.97 -21.48 -7.85
C LYS A 47 -5.59 -20.10 -7.70
N GLU A 48 -5.31 -19.41 -6.60
CA GLU A 48 -5.86 -18.09 -6.35
C GLU A 48 -5.33 -17.04 -7.33
N LEU A 49 -4.03 -17.11 -7.67
CA LEU A 49 -3.43 -16.27 -8.70
C LEU A 49 -4.02 -16.54 -10.09
N ASN A 50 -4.32 -17.80 -10.41
CA ASN A 50 -5.01 -18.13 -11.66
C ASN A 50 -6.44 -17.56 -11.69
N ILE A 51 -7.20 -17.71 -10.60
CA ILE A 51 -8.55 -17.12 -10.49
C ILE A 51 -8.47 -15.58 -10.61
N LEU A 52 -7.48 -14.96 -9.97
CA LEU A 52 -7.26 -13.54 -10.09
C LEU A 52 -7.00 -13.13 -11.54
N LYS A 53 -6.11 -13.83 -12.26
CA LYS A 53 -5.82 -13.57 -13.68
C LYS A 53 -7.03 -13.80 -14.58
N GLU A 54 -7.90 -14.74 -14.26
CA GLU A 54 -9.15 -14.96 -15.02
C GLU A 54 -10.12 -13.79 -14.88
N ILE A 55 -10.25 -13.23 -13.67
CA ILE A 55 -11.16 -12.10 -13.39
C ILE A 55 -10.52 -10.77 -13.83
N PHE A 56 -9.21 -10.67 -13.68
CA PHE A 56 -8.41 -9.47 -13.88
C PHE A 56 -7.19 -9.77 -14.76
N PRO A 57 -7.38 -9.90 -16.08
CA PRO A 57 -6.33 -10.34 -17.01
C PRO A 57 -5.19 -9.33 -17.19
N ASP A 58 -5.46 -8.05 -16.95
CA ASP A 58 -4.50 -6.96 -17.16
C ASP A 58 -3.66 -6.64 -15.91
N ILE A 59 -3.78 -7.42 -14.84
CA ILE A 59 -3.13 -7.15 -13.55
C ILE A 59 -1.93 -8.08 -13.34
N ASP A 60 -0.77 -7.45 -13.18
CA ASP A 60 0.46 -8.12 -12.80
C ASP A 60 0.53 -8.32 -11.28
N ALA A 61 1.19 -9.41 -10.84
CA ALA A 61 1.34 -9.70 -9.42
C ALA A 61 2.00 -8.55 -8.64
N ASP A 62 2.92 -7.82 -9.27
CA ASP A 62 3.64 -6.68 -8.67
C ASP A 62 2.75 -5.44 -8.47
N THR A 63 1.57 -5.40 -9.10
CA THR A 63 0.59 -4.30 -8.95
C THR A 63 -0.39 -4.54 -7.82
N ILE A 64 -0.39 -5.74 -7.24
CA ILE A 64 -1.25 -6.10 -6.10
C ILE A 64 -0.64 -5.48 -4.84
N PRO A 65 -1.40 -4.68 -4.07
CA PRO A 65 -0.90 -4.10 -2.83
C PRO A 65 -0.55 -5.17 -1.79
N ASP A 66 0.53 -4.96 -1.03
CA ASP A 66 0.96 -5.86 0.06
C ASP A 66 -0.17 -6.15 1.07
N THR A 67 -1.02 -5.16 1.34
CA THR A 67 -2.16 -5.31 2.25
C THR A 67 -3.15 -6.39 1.80
N VAL A 68 -3.24 -6.67 0.49
CA VAL A 68 -4.10 -7.72 -0.07
C VAL A 68 -3.49 -9.10 0.21
N PHE A 69 -2.16 -9.22 0.16
CA PHE A 69 -1.47 -10.47 0.52
C PHE A 69 -1.53 -10.73 2.03
N GLU A 70 -1.31 -9.70 2.86
CA GLU A 70 -1.44 -9.81 4.33
C GLU A 70 -2.84 -10.25 4.77
N GLU A 71 -3.89 -9.73 4.12
CA GLU A 71 -5.26 -10.18 4.41
C GLU A 71 -5.55 -11.58 3.86
N SER A 72 -4.83 -12.03 2.83
CA SER A 72 -4.98 -13.37 2.27
C SER A 72 -4.39 -14.43 3.20
N ASP A 73 -3.28 -14.12 3.87
CA ASP A 73 -2.67 -14.97 4.90
C ASP A 73 -3.64 -15.24 6.08
N ASN A 74 -4.63 -14.38 6.27
CA ASN A 74 -5.70 -14.58 7.25
C ASN A 74 -6.84 -15.50 6.77
N GLY A 75 -6.65 -16.19 5.64
CA GLY A 75 -7.58 -17.20 5.11
C GLY A 75 -8.67 -16.63 4.18
N LYS A 76 -8.52 -15.40 3.70
CA LYS A 76 -9.43 -14.81 2.70
C LYS A 76 -8.84 -14.99 1.30
N GLY A 77 -9.71 -15.20 0.32
CA GLY A 77 -9.28 -15.39 -1.06
C GLY A 77 -8.71 -14.10 -1.68
N LEU A 78 -7.53 -14.20 -2.29
CA LEU A 78 -6.77 -13.11 -2.91
C LEU A 78 -7.60 -12.36 -3.95
N ALA A 79 -8.32 -13.09 -4.82
CA ALA A 79 -9.16 -12.49 -5.86
C ALA A 79 -10.30 -11.63 -5.27
N ALA A 80 -10.91 -12.08 -4.18
CA ALA A 80 -11.99 -11.34 -3.51
C ALA A 80 -11.45 -10.09 -2.82
N LEU A 81 -10.28 -10.19 -2.17
CA LEU A 81 -9.63 -9.06 -1.52
C LEU A 81 -9.20 -8.00 -2.53
N TYR A 82 -8.60 -8.42 -3.64
CA TYR A 82 -8.23 -7.51 -4.72
C TYR A 82 -9.45 -6.82 -5.32
N ALA A 83 -10.55 -7.55 -5.56
CA ALA A 83 -11.80 -6.97 -6.04
C ALA A 83 -12.35 -5.89 -5.08
N LEU A 84 -12.30 -6.14 -3.76
CA LEU A 84 -12.69 -5.15 -2.76
C LEU A 84 -11.79 -3.92 -2.76
N PHE A 85 -10.48 -4.12 -2.87
CA PHE A 85 -9.51 -3.03 -2.99
C PHE A 85 -9.80 -2.17 -4.23
N TYR A 86 -9.97 -2.81 -5.39
CA TYR A 86 -10.27 -2.15 -6.65
C TYR A 86 -11.56 -1.32 -6.57
N LEU A 87 -12.63 -1.88 -6.01
CA LEU A 87 -13.89 -1.16 -5.82
C LEU A 87 -13.75 0.05 -4.89
N LYS A 88 -12.92 -0.07 -3.84
CA LYS A 88 -12.66 1.03 -2.92
C LYS A 88 -11.88 2.16 -3.60
N ASP A 89 -10.86 1.82 -4.37
CA ASP A 89 -10.06 2.78 -5.13
C ASP A 89 -10.92 3.51 -6.18
N MET A 90 -11.77 2.78 -6.91
CA MET A 90 -12.70 3.40 -7.86
C MET A 90 -13.66 4.39 -7.18
N LYS A 91 -14.27 4.02 -6.05
CA LYS A 91 -15.15 4.92 -5.29
C LYS A 91 -14.43 6.17 -4.80
N GLN A 92 -13.21 6.00 -4.29
CA GLN A 92 -12.42 7.14 -3.81
C GLN A 92 -12.05 8.09 -4.95
N LYS A 93 -11.73 7.56 -6.14
CA LYS A 93 -11.50 8.36 -7.34
C LYS A 93 -12.76 9.10 -7.78
N GLU A 94 -13.92 8.44 -7.77
CA GLU A 94 -15.21 9.06 -8.10
C GLU A 94 -15.57 10.20 -7.14
N GLU A 95 -15.43 9.98 -5.83
CA GLU A 95 -15.65 11.02 -4.81
C GLU A 95 -14.71 12.21 -5.00
N THR A 96 -13.45 11.94 -5.33
CA THR A 96 -12.45 12.99 -5.58
C THR A 96 -12.79 13.76 -6.87
N ALA A 97 -13.19 13.06 -7.92
CA ALA A 97 -13.60 13.69 -9.18
C ALA A 97 -14.83 14.57 -8.98
N LYS A 98 -15.84 14.09 -8.24
CA LYS A 98 -17.03 14.86 -7.91
C LYS A 98 -16.71 16.11 -7.09
N LYS A 99 -15.85 15.99 -6.08
CA LYS A 99 -15.38 17.15 -5.30
C LYS A 99 -14.60 18.14 -6.16
N ASN A 100 -13.79 17.66 -7.09
CA ASN A 100 -13.06 18.51 -8.02
C ASN A 100 -14.01 19.23 -8.99
N GLU A 101 -15.06 18.56 -9.46
CA GLU A 101 -16.10 19.16 -10.30
C GLU A 101 -16.87 20.24 -9.52
N GLU A 102 -17.34 19.92 -8.31
CA GLU A 102 -18.00 20.88 -7.40
C GLU A 102 -17.10 22.09 -7.10
N ASN A 103 -15.83 21.85 -6.80
CA ASN A 103 -14.85 22.91 -6.58
C ASN A 103 -14.57 23.71 -7.84
N SER A 104 -14.53 23.08 -9.02
CA SER A 104 -14.33 23.79 -10.29
C SER A 104 -15.54 24.66 -10.66
N ALA A 105 -16.75 24.21 -10.34
CA ALA A 105 -17.99 24.95 -10.56
C ALA A 105 -18.16 26.09 -9.55
N ALA A 106 -17.69 25.91 -8.31
CA ALA A 106 -17.68 26.93 -7.27
C ALA A 106 -16.46 27.84 -7.32
N ALA A 107 -15.42 27.46 -8.08
CA ALA A 107 -14.24 28.29 -8.27
C ALA A 107 -14.64 29.55 -9.03
N LEU A 108 -14.33 30.69 -8.42
CA LEU A 108 -14.33 31.96 -9.14
C LEU A 108 -13.43 31.81 -10.37
N PRO A 109 -13.80 32.40 -11.52
CA PRO A 109 -12.94 32.36 -12.71
C PRO A 109 -11.54 32.81 -12.31
N GLU A 110 -10.55 32.04 -12.76
CA GLU A 110 -9.15 32.39 -12.57
C GLU A 110 -8.97 33.83 -13.04
N ILE A 111 -8.69 34.74 -12.10
CA ILE A 111 -8.42 36.14 -12.41
C ILE A 111 -7.06 36.16 -13.10
N THR A 112 -7.04 35.81 -14.38
CA THR A 112 -5.99 36.15 -15.34
C THR A 112 -6.12 37.62 -15.71
N SER A 113 -6.23 38.48 -14.69
CA SER A 113 -6.05 39.91 -14.88
C SER A 113 -4.54 40.17 -14.92
N GLU A 114 -3.97 39.90 -16.09
CA GLU A 114 -2.92 40.75 -16.65
C GLU A 114 -3.55 42.05 -17.21
N GLU A 115 -4.64 42.56 -16.63
CA GLU A 115 -4.88 43.99 -16.77
C GLU A 115 -3.75 44.64 -15.99
N GLU A 116 -2.77 45.20 -16.70
CA GLU A 116 -1.72 46.00 -16.10
C GLU A 116 -2.38 47.08 -15.25
N ALA A 117 -2.47 46.85 -13.93
CA ALA A 117 -3.09 47.77 -13.01
C ALA A 117 -2.34 49.11 -13.09
N TYR A 118 -2.96 50.08 -13.75
CA TYR A 118 -2.40 51.41 -13.93
C TYR A 118 -2.75 52.27 -12.72
N PHE A 119 -1.74 52.64 -11.95
CA PHE A 119 -1.88 53.52 -10.80
C PHE A 119 -1.58 54.96 -11.21
N THR A 120 -2.41 55.91 -10.82
CA THR A 120 -2.14 57.34 -11.02
C THR A 120 -1.32 57.91 -9.84
N PRO A 121 -0.67 59.08 -10.00
CA PRO A 121 0.09 59.71 -8.92
C PRO A 121 -0.74 59.97 -7.66
N GLU A 122 -2.01 60.33 -7.83
CA GLU A 122 -2.93 60.61 -6.72
C GLU A 122 -3.33 59.33 -5.98
N MET A 123 -3.54 58.23 -6.71
CA MET A 123 -3.83 56.93 -6.13
C MET A 123 -2.67 56.42 -5.27
N VAL A 124 -1.43 56.53 -5.77
CA VAL A 124 -0.24 56.08 -5.02
C VAL A 124 -0.03 56.91 -3.75
N LYS A 125 -0.37 58.20 -3.76
CA LYS A 125 -0.30 59.08 -2.57
C LYS A 125 -1.35 58.72 -1.50
N ALA A 126 -2.50 58.20 -1.91
CA ALA A 126 -3.57 57.79 -1.00
C ALA A 126 -3.38 56.37 -0.43
N MET A 127 -2.41 55.60 -0.96
CA MET A 127 -2.19 54.22 -0.53
C MET A 127 -1.44 54.11 0.80
N SER A 128 -1.78 53.07 1.56
CA SER A 128 -1.02 52.67 2.73
C SER A 128 0.30 52.00 2.34
N GLN A 129 1.29 51.99 3.24
CA GLN A 129 2.57 51.30 3.00
C GLN A 129 2.42 49.80 2.68
N LYS A 130 1.39 49.15 3.24
CA LYS A 130 1.11 47.73 3.00
C LYS A 130 0.64 47.51 1.56
N GLU A 131 -0.18 48.40 1.04
CA GLU A 131 -0.67 48.35 -0.35
C GLU A 131 0.42 48.68 -1.36
N ILE A 132 1.29 49.65 -1.02
CA ILE A 132 2.46 49.99 -1.85
C ILE A 132 3.39 48.77 -2.00
N ARG A 133 3.68 48.05 -0.91
CA ARG A 133 4.53 46.85 -0.97
C ARG A 133 3.90 45.73 -1.79
N LYS A 134 2.58 45.54 -1.68
CA LYS A 134 1.83 44.52 -2.43
C LYS A 134 1.82 44.80 -3.93
N ASN A 135 1.72 46.08 -4.32
CA ASN A 135 1.54 46.50 -5.72
C ASN A 135 2.79 47.16 -6.34
N TYR A 136 3.95 47.05 -5.68
CA TYR A 136 5.17 47.80 -6.01
C TYR A 136 5.58 47.71 -7.50
N LYS A 137 5.56 46.50 -8.08
CA LYS A 137 5.93 46.28 -9.49
C LYS A 137 4.99 46.98 -10.47
N ALA A 138 3.68 46.95 -10.20
CA ALA A 138 2.67 47.59 -11.05
C ALA A 138 2.68 49.12 -10.90
N ILE A 139 2.94 49.64 -9.70
CA ILE A 139 3.16 51.08 -9.46
C ILE A 139 4.35 51.58 -10.27
N MET A 140 5.51 50.90 -10.21
CA MET A 140 6.70 51.31 -10.97
C MET A 140 6.45 51.33 -12.48
N LYS A 141 5.80 50.29 -13.03
CA LYS A 141 5.39 50.27 -14.45
C LYS A 141 4.43 51.43 -14.80
N SER A 142 3.57 51.83 -13.86
CA SER A 142 2.67 52.97 -14.07
C SER A 142 3.41 54.30 -14.07
N MET A 143 4.42 54.46 -13.20
CA MET A 143 5.25 55.66 -13.13
C MET A 143 5.99 55.97 -14.44
N GLU A 144 6.44 54.94 -15.16
CA GLU A 144 7.08 55.09 -16.48
C GLU A 144 6.15 55.77 -17.50
N LYS A 145 4.84 55.49 -17.42
CA LYS A 145 3.81 56.04 -18.31
C LYS A 145 3.32 57.44 -17.89
N TRP A 146 3.69 57.95 -16.72
CA TRP A 146 3.31 59.30 -16.26
C TRP A 146 4.10 60.42 -16.93
N SER A 147 5.22 60.10 -17.59
CA SER A 147 6.14 61.08 -18.20
C SER A 147 5.91 61.34 -19.68
N LYS A 148 4.82 60.81 -20.26
CA LYS A 148 4.38 61.11 -21.62
C LYS A 148 3.25 62.13 -21.64
#